data_AF-A0A2R6DKI6-F1
#
_entry.id   AF-A0A2R6DKI6-F1
#
_cell.length_a   1.000
_cell.length_b   1.000
_cell.length_c   1.000
_cell.angle_alpha   90.00
_cell.angle_beta   90.00
_cell.angle_gamma   90.00
#
_symmetry.space_group_name_H-M   'P 1'
#
loop_
_entity.id
_entity.type
_entity.pdbx_description
1 polymer ?
#
loop_
_entity_poly.entity_id
_entity_poly.type
_entity_poly.pdbx_seq_one_letter_code
_entity_poly.pdbx_strand_id
1 'polypeptide(L)' 'MNVFSYVLAEDSVDAVPDKSSTKFVVDDNIGEAIHIHLRNVRLETSVDDFELLARNLEHARRKLDDGNR' A
#
# COMPACT_ATOMS: atom_id res chain seq x y z
N MET A 1 9.70 7.38 8.24
CA MET A 1 8.48 6.78 7.69
C MET A 1 7.40 6.76 8.76
N ASN A 2 6.50 7.73 8.67
CA ASN A 2 5.27 7.75 9.46
C ASN A 2 4.13 7.25 8.57
N VAL A 3 3.42 6.23 9.01
CA VAL A 3 2.28 5.65 8.30
C VAL A 3 1.10 5.67 9.25
N PHE A 4 0.00 6.28 8.80
CA PHE A 4 -1.28 6.22 9.50
C PHE A 4 -2.13 5.14 8.85
N SER A 5 -2.67 4.23 9.66
CA SER A 5 -3.59 3.20 9.19
C SER A 5 -5.00 3.47 9.72
N TYR A 6 -5.97 3.40 8.82
CA TYR A 6 -7.39 3.56 9.13
C TYR A 6 -8.14 2.31 8.68
N VAL A 7 -9.00 1.78 9.55
CA VAL A 7 -9.98 0.76 9.17
C VAL A 7 -11.20 1.48 8.59
N LEU A 8 -11.56 1.15 7.35
CA LEU A 8 -12.64 1.79 6.59
C LEU A 8 -14.03 1.26 6.99
N ALA A 9 -14.12 0.03 7.48
CA ALA A 9 -15.34 -0.58 8.03
C ALA A 9 -14.99 -1.78 8.92
N GLU A 10 -15.64 -1.90 10.09
CA GLU A 10 -15.45 -3.01 11.04
C GLU A 10 -16.27 -4.26 10.67
N ASP A 11 -17.46 -4.08 10.07
CA ASP A 11 -18.46 -5.15 9.92
C ASP A 11 -18.53 -5.80 8.52
N SER A 12 -17.73 -5.32 7.57
CA SER A 12 -17.81 -5.73 6.15
C SER A 12 -16.44 -6.09 5.58
N VAL A 13 -15.69 -6.92 6.30
CA VAL A 13 -14.51 -7.58 5.77
C VAL A 13 -14.92 -8.99 5.36
N ASP A 14 -15.09 -9.22 4.05
CA ASP A 14 -15.36 -10.57 3.54
C ASP A 14 -14.28 -11.52 4.09
N ALA A 15 -14.70 -12.52 4.88
CA ALA A 15 -13.78 -13.49 5.49
C ALA A 15 -13.01 -14.33 4.45
N VAL A 16 -13.49 -14.33 3.20
CA VAL A 16 -12.89 -15.05 2.08
C VAL A 16 -12.22 -14.04 1.14
N PRO A 17 -10.88 -13.99 1.08
CA PRO A 17 -10.14 -12.98 0.31
C PRO A 17 -10.29 -13.07 -1.22
N ASP A 18 -11.03 -14.08 -1.72
CA ASP A 18 -11.09 -14.41 -3.15
C ASP A 18 -12.12 -13.61 -3.96
N LYS A 19 -13.08 -12.91 -3.33
CA LYS A 19 -14.20 -12.27 -4.06
C LYS A 19 -14.28 -10.75 -3.96
N SER A 20 -13.77 -10.16 -2.88
CA SER A 20 -13.61 -8.70 -2.70
C SER A 20 -12.51 -8.49 -1.65
N SER A 21 -11.38 -7.78 -1.80
CA SER A 21 -10.90 -6.88 -2.83
C SER A 21 -9.35 -6.98 -2.89
N THR A 22 -8.80 -7.37 -4.04
CA THR A 22 -7.38 -7.23 -4.40
C THR A 22 -7.10 -5.88 -5.06
N LYS A 23 -7.97 -4.88 -4.87
CA LYS A 23 -7.76 -3.56 -5.47
C LYS A 23 -6.77 -2.78 -4.61
N PHE A 24 -5.48 -2.96 -4.92
CA PHE A 24 -4.43 -2.07 -4.45
C PHE A 24 -4.52 -0.79 -5.29
N VAL A 25 -5.01 0.29 -4.68
CA VAL A 25 -5.12 1.60 -5.34
C VAL A 25 -4.20 2.57 -4.63
N VAL A 26 -3.43 3.31 -5.42
CA VAL A 26 -2.61 4.41 -4.95
C VAL A 26 -3.20 5.68 -5.55
N ASP A 27 -3.73 6.55 -4.70
CA ASP A 27 -4.29 7.84 -5.09
C ASP A 27 -3.41 8.96 -4.52
N ASP A 28 -3.06 9.92 -5.38
CA ASP A 28 -2.40 11.17 -4.98
C ASP A 28 -3.46 12.19 -4.61
N ASN A 29 -3.46 12.64 -3.35
CA ASN A 29 -4.35 13.69 -2.89
C ASN A 29 -3.68 15.06 -3.03
N ILE A 30 -3.58 15.52 -4.29
CA ILE A 30 -3.13 16.86 -4.73
C ILE A 30 -2.03 17.43 -3.82
N GLY A 31 -0.91 16.71 -3.70
CA GLY A 31 0.32 17.22 -3.08
C GLY A 31 0.38 17.24 -1.55
N GLU A 32 -0.63 16.72 -0.84
CA GLU A 32 -0.60 16.65 0.63
C GLU A 32 -0.25 15.25 1.16
N ALA A 33 -0.82 14.20 0.58
CA ALA A 33 -0.60 12.82 1.03
C ALA A 33 -0.88 11.79 -0.06
N ILE A 34 -0.26 10.61 0.09
CA ILE A 34 -0.54 9.42 -0.72
C ILE A 34 -1.47 8.50 0.07
N HIS A 35 -2.59 8.12 -0.56
CA HIS A 35 -3.52 7.14 -0.02
C HIS A 35 -3.29 5.79 -0.69
N ILE A 36 -3.02 4.78 0.12
CA ILE A 36 -2.94 3.39 -0.33
C ILE A 36 -4.14 2.65 0.22
N HIS A 37 -5.03 2.22 -0.67
CA HIS A 37 -6.18 1.40 -0.32
C HIS A 37 -5.83 -0.07 -0.48
N LEU A 38 -5.97 -0.82 0.62
CA LEU A 38 -5.84 -2.28 0.63
C LEU A 38 -6.98 -2.87 1.46
N ARG A 39 -7.98 -3.44 0.79
CA ARG A 39 -9.19 -3.96 1.43
C ARG A 39 -9.90 -2.89 2.26
N ASN A 40 -10.13 -3.19 3.53
CA ASN A 40 -10.71 -2.30 4.52
C ASN A 40 -9.66 -1.43 5.21
N VAL A 41 -8.41 -1.42 4.74
CA VAL A 41 -7.35 -0.59 5.31
C VAL A 41 -7.00 0.51 4.32
N ARG A 42 -7.01 1.75 4.80
CA ARG A 42 -6.37 2.88 4.14
C ARG A 42 -5.09 3.20 4.88
N LEU A 43 -3.98 3.18 4.15
CA LEU A 43 -2.71 3.70 4.63
C LEU A 43 -2.54 5.10 4.08
N GLU A 44 -2.16 6.03 4.93
CA GLU A 44 -1.84 7.40 4.59
C GLU A 44 -0.39 7.68 4.93
N THR A 45 0.33 8.27 3.98
CA THR A 45 1.74 8.58 4.12
C THR A 45 2.08 9.84 3.33
N SER A 46 3.16 10.53 3.70
CA SER A 46 3.64 11.67 2.91
C SER A 46 4.21 11.20 1.58
N VAL A 47 4.27 12.12 0.61
CA VAL A 47 4.87 11.85 -0.71
C VAL A 47 6.32 11.38 -0.56
N ASP A 48 7.11 12.06 0.29
CA ASP A 48 8.52 11.71 0.53
C ASP A 48 8.71 10.29 1.08
N ASP A 49 7.88 9.91 2.06
CA ASP A 49 7.91 8.57 2.66
C ASP A 49 7.45 7.50 1.66
N PHE A 50 6.47 7.80 0.82
CA PHE A 50 6.03 6.91 -0.26
C PHE A 50 7.12 6.69 -1.31
N GLU A 51 7.83 7.72 -1.73
CA GLU A 51 8.93 7.57 -2.68
C GLU A 51 10.07 6.71 -2.10
N LEU A 52 10.39 6.90 -0.82
CA LEU A 52 11.39 6.08 -0.14
C LEU A 52 10.96 4.61 -0.10
N LEU A 53 9.69 4.34 0.21
CA LEU A 53 9.11 3.00 0.16
C LEU A 53 9.23 2.40 -1.25
N ALA A 54 8.85 3.14 -2.29
CA ALA A 54 8.92 2.69 -3.68
C ALA A 54 10.36 2.32 -4.11
N ARG A 55 11.35 3.16 -3.75
CA ARG A 55 12.77 2.90 -4.01
C ARG A 55 13.25 1.61 -3.31
N ASN A 56 12.86 1.42 -2.05
CA ASN A 56 13.24 0.23 -1.28
C ASN A 56 12.62 -1.05 -1.86
N LEU A 57 11.36 -0.99 -2.29
CA LEU A 57 10.68 -2.12 -2.94
C LEU A 57 11.33 -2.50 -4.27
N GLU A 58 11.67 -1.52 -5.12
CA GLU A 58 12.38 -1.78 -6.38
C GLU A 58 13.76 -2.41 -6.14
N HIS A 59 14.49 -1.95 -5.12
CA HIS A 59 15.78 -2.54 -4.75
C HIS A 59 15.64 -3.97 -4.24
N ALA A 60 14.64 -4.24 -3.41
CA ALA A 60 14.33 -5.58 -2.91
C ALA A 60 13.93 -6.53 -4.05
N ARG A 61 13.09 -6.06 -4.99
CA ARG A 61 12.70 -6.82 -6.19
C ARG A 61 13.92 -7.24 -7.01
N ARG A 62 14.84 -6.32 -7.30
CA ARG A 62 16.07 -6.62 -8.04
C ARG A 62 16.93 -7.67 -7.34
N LYS A 63 17.08 -7.58 -6.03
CA LYS A 63 17.82 -8.60 -5.26
C LYS A 63 17.17 -9.98 -5.30
N LEU A 64 15.84 -10.05 -5.29
CA LEU A 64 15.10 -11.31 -5.42
C LEU A 64 15.23 -11.89 -6.83
N ASP A 65 15.16 -11.05 -7.85
CA ASP A 65 15.34 -11.45 -9.25
C ASP A 65 16.77 -11.95 -9.52
N ASP A 66 17.79 -11.28 -8.96
CA ASP A 66 19.19 -11.68 -9.07
C ASP A 66 19.51 -12.95 -8.27
N GLY A 67 18.81 -13.20 -7.16
CA GLY A 67 18.98 -14.41 -6.33
C GLY A 67 18.32 -15.68 -6.89
N ASN A 68 17.52 -15.56 -7.95
CA ASN A 68 16.83 -16.66 -8.62
C ASN A 68 17.55 -17.13 -9.90
N ARG A 69 18.83 -16.79 -10.06
CA ARG A 69 19.65 -17.09 -11.24
C ARG A 69 20.81 -18.04 -10.93
#